data_AF-A0A6M7UDE6-F1
#
_entry.id   AF-A0A6M7UDE6-F1
#
_cell.length_a   1.000
_cell.length_b   1.000
_cell.length_c   1.000
_cell.angle_alpha   90.00
_cell.angle_beta   90.00
_cell.angle_gamma   90.00
#
_symmetry.space_group_name_H-M   'P 1'
#
loop_
_entity.id
_entity.type
_entity.pdbx_description
1 polymer ?
#
loop_
_entity_poly.entity_id
_entity_poly.type
_entity_poly.pdbx_seq_one_letter_code
_entity_poly.pdbx_strand_id
1 'polypeptide(L)'
;MGGRLLAMANAKALADRLGYRFGFTWSSRDIIDQQSHTVDVVGKIFSADFIDKHWLGETIKVADFGVLGGAAFAPSDLEAAAREGRQRGWICDDFDVLDFFRGQGVQPDRSEALRAFGFAPGVRRALDAAGKCRFPGPMAALHLRSGDIVHGHHRRRLVFADKVIPSTLAKAVVSELSSKGLTTLLVGQDRATLDYVSAQTGALRTDDFGAADFKGEEALSAFFEMALMARCQRIHAGNSIYAVVASVMGEVPCLDISTLFSKPRAAEIIMQELQAHQADYHPLEAAFGYQWSFLSLEDKIDPARARELLEKAQVLDPENDAYDLKLAAAHFREGNYPAGEAMLKSLMISQSRRRSKIPLPMMDILTDRIGGFLTMARDFEVFFAAARAGYPYAMACSAYVLLEVLEDRKSAVEVAARLVKIEPGNAIFRRIRRRVELGKKPKSGRLAKARWRLGRLKTFWI
;
A
#
# COMPACT_ATOMS: atom_id res chain seq x y z
N MET A 1 9.21 -2.13 8.62
CA MET A 1 9.47 -2.99 9.81
C MET A 1 8.40 -4.07 10.01
N GLY A 2 7.12 -3.72 10.23
CA GLY A 2 6.06 -4.70 10.57
C GLY A 2 5.97 -5.92 9.66
N GLY A 3 6.02 -5.75 8.33
CA GLY A 3 6.02 -6.88 7.40
C GLY A 3 7.15 -7.88 7.64
N ARG A 4 8.38 -7.40 7.90
CA ARG A 4 9.52 -8.29 8.17
C ARG A 4 9.30 -9.10 9.45
N LEU A 5 8.78 -8.45 10.50
CA LEU A 5 8.50 -9.13 11.77
C LEU A 5 7.42 -10.21 11.59
N LEU A 6 6.35 -9.91 10.86
CA LEU A 6 5.27 -10.88 10.62
C LEU A 6 5.74 -12.06 9.76
N ALA A 7 6.48 -11.81 8.68
CA ALA A 7 7.06 -12.88 7.87
C ALA A 7 8.03 -13.76 8.68
N MET A 8 8.88 -13.14 9.52
CA MET A 8 9.74 -13.87 10.45
C MET A 8 8.94 -14.69 11.47
N ALA A 9 7.84 -14.15 12.01
CA ALA A 9 7.02 -14.85 12.99
C ALA A 9 6.33 -16.05 12.35
N ASN A 10 5.82 -15.90 11.12
CA ASN A 10 5.27 -17.00 10.33
C ASN A 10 6.33 -18.10 10.09
N ALA A 11 7.53 -17.71 9.64
CA ALA A 11 8.61 -18.63 9.35
C ALA A 11 9.09 -19.38 10.60
N LYS A 12 9.23 -18.67 11.73
CA LYS A 12 9.65 -19.28 12.99
C LYS A 12 8.57 -20.19 13.56
N ALA A 13 7.30 -19.77 13.57
CA ALA A 13 6.19 -20.59 14.03
C ALA A 13 6.09 -21.91 13.24
N LEU A 14 6.27 -21.84 11.92
CA LEU A 14 6.29 -23.03 11.06
C LEU A 14 7.51 -23.92 11.35
N ALA A 15 8.69 -23.31 11.50
CA ALA A 15 9.92 -24.04 11.81
C ALA A 15 9.83 -24.77 13.17
N ASP A 16 9.37 -24.08 14.22
CA ASP A 16 9.17 -24.66 15.54
C ASP A 16 8.17 -25.82 15.48
N ARG A 17 7.05 -25.64 14.76
CA ARG A 17 6.00 -26.66 14.60
C ARG A 17 6.48 -27.94 13.90
N LEU A 18 7.40 -27.79 12.95
CA LEU A 18 7.91 -28.88 12.12
C LEU A 18 9.28 -29.43 12.60
N GLY A 19 9.87 -28.83 13.64
CA GLY A 19 11.21 -29.21 14.11
C GLY A 19 12.35 -28.79 13.17
N TYR A 20 12.13 -27.79 12.31
CA TYR A 20 13.17 -27.25 11.44
C TYR A 20 13.94 -26.10 12.10
N ARG A 21 15.14 -25.81 11.57
CA ARG A 21 15.92 -24.63 11.99
C ARG A 21 15.31 -23.37 11.38
N PHE A 22 14.98 -22.40 12.23
CA PHE A 22 14.67 -21.04 11.81
C PHE A 22 15.93 -20.23 11.49
N GLY A 23 15.88 -19.45 10.40
CA GLY A 23 16.86 -18.41 10.09
C GLY A 23 16.22 -17.26 9.33
N PHE A 24 16.86 -16.08 9.36
CA PHE A 24 16.33 -14.87 8.72
C PHE A 24 17.41 -14.04 8.04
N THR A 25 17.01 -13.25 7.05
CA THR A 25 17.83 -12.18 6.45
C THR A 25 17.33 -10.82 6.89
N TRP A 26 18.24 -9.86 7.04
CA TRP A 26 17.90 -8.49 7.41
C TRP A 26 18.81 -7.49 6.70
N SER A 27 18.32 -6.92 5.59
CA SER A 27 19.01 -5.87 4.85
C SER A 27 18.55 -4.49 5.32
N SER A 28 19.46 -3.68 5.86
CA SER A 28 19.22 -2.26 6.16
C SER A 28 19.50 -1.34 4.96
N ARG A 29 20.18 -1.84 3.91
CA ARG A 29 20.64 -1.05 2.77
C ARG A 29 19.55 -0.76 1.74
N ASP A 30 18.59 -1.66 1.58
CA ASP A 30 17.56 -1.56 0.53
C ASP A 30 16.48 -0.49 0.81
N ILE A 31 16.55 0.23 1.93
CA ILE A 31 15.48 1.16 2.35
C ILE A 31 15.97 2.59 2.65
N ILE A 32 17.27 2.87 2.46
CA ILE A 32 17.82 4.24 2.66
C ILE A 32 17.20 5.26 1.67
N ASP A 33 16.53 4.79 0.61
CA ASP A 33 15.92 5.62 -0.45
C ASP A 33 14.44 5.99 -0.19
N GLN A 34 13.85 5.64 0.95
CA GLN A 34 12.45 5.96 1.26
C GLN A 34 12.33 6.67 2.62
N GLN A 35 12.08 7.99 2.58
CA GLN A 35 11.87 8.89 3.73
C GLN A 35 10.75 8.45 4.71
N SER A 36 10.04 7.36 4.42
CA SER A 36 8.86 6.89 5.14
C SER A 36 8.94 5.43 5.63
N HIS A 37 10.05 4.72 5.37
CA HIS A 37 10.19 3.29 5.69
C HIS A 37 11.49 2.94 6.42
N THR A 38 11.98 3.75 7.35
CA THR A 38 13.22 3.43 8.07
C THR A 38 13.12 2.05 8.75
N VAL A 39 14.03 1.15 8.40
CA VAL A 39 14.22 -0.11 9.11
C VAL A 39 15.62 -0.07 9.69
N ASP A 40 15.70 -0.04 11.01
CA ASP A 40 16.97 0.01 11.72
C ASP A 40 17.85 -1.22 11.42
N VAL A 41 19.15 -1.07 11.66
CA VAL A 41 20.12 -2.16 11.52
C VAL A 41 19.80 -3.33 12.46
N VAL A 42 20.16 -4.54 12.04
CA VAL A 42 19.79 -5.79 12.74
C VAL A 42 20.15 -5.78 14.24
N GLY A 43 21.33 -5.25 14.61
CA GLY A 43 21.81 -5.18 15.99
C GLY A 43 21.08 -4.19 16.90
N LYS A 44 20.28 -3.27 16.32
CA LYS A 44 19.39 -2.41 17.12
C LYS A 44 18.06 -3.08 17.43
N ILE A 45 17.68 -4.10 16.65
CA ILE A 45 16.39 -4.81 16.79
C ILE A 45 16.56 -6.10 17.57
N PHE A 46 17.60 -6.88 17.28
CA PHE A 46 17.85 -8.20 17.87
C PHE A 46 19.13 -8.22 18.72
N SER A 47 19.15 -9.07 19.74
CA SER A 47 20.33 -9.30 20.58
C SER A 47 21.42 -10.05 19.83
N ALA A 48 22.67 -9.92 20.29
CA ALA A 48 23.82 -10.62 19.72
C ALA A 48 23.57 -12.14 19.65
N ASP A 49 23.14 -12.76 20.75
CA ASP A 49 22.87 -14.20 20.80
C ASP A 49 21.83 -14.67 19.77
N PHE A 50 20.80 -13.85 19.52
CA PHE A 50 19.77 -14.19 18.53
C PHE A 50 20.31 -14.06 17.11
N ILE A 51 21.11 -13.04 16.86
CA ILE A 51 21.79 -12.82 15.60
C ILE A 51 22.74 -13.98 15.30
N ASP A 52 23.61 -14.35 16.24
CA ASP A 52 24.59 -15.43 16.06
C ASP A 52 23.92 -16.78 15.76
N LYS A 53 22.76 -17.03 16.38
CA LYS A 53 22.02 -18.29 16.21
C LYS A 53 21.22 -18.35 14.89
N HIS A 54 20.57 -17.25 14.50
CA HIS A 54 19.52 -17.26 13.48
C HIS A 54 19.77 -16.37 12.26
N TRP A 55 20.68 -15.41 12.31
CA TRP A 55 20.89 -14.49 11.19
C TRP A 55 21.72 -15.16 10.09
N LEU A 56 21.17 -15.19 8.87
CA LEU A 56 21.81 -15.77 7.68
C LEU A 56 22.63 -14.74 6.89
N GLY A 57 22.71 -13.49 7.38
CA GLY A 57 23.35 -12.35 6.72
C GLY A 57 22.35 -11.38 6.05
N GLU A 58 22.90 -10.38 5.35
CA GLU A 58 22.07 -9.40 4.62
C GLU A 58 21.31 -10.03 3.44
N THR A 59 21.90 -11.05 2.80
CA THR A 59 21.34 -11.73 1.62
C THR A 59 21.59 -13.23 1.66
N ILE A 60 20.74 -13.98 0.97
CA ILE A 60 20.90 -15.42 0.70
C ILE A 60 20.86 -15.69 -0.81
N LYS A 61 21.42 -16.83 -1.23
CA LYS A 61 21.27 -17.30 -2.60
C LYS A 61 19.90 -17.96 -2.78
N VAL A 62 18.91 -17.18 -3.21
CA VAL A 62 17.49 -17.59 -3.35
C VAL A 62 17.31 -18.90 -4.12
N ALA A 63 18.14 -19.15 -5.15
CA ALA A 63 18.07 -20.38 -5.95
C ALA A 63 18.32 -21.67 -5.16
N ASP A 64 18.90 -21.57 -3.96
CA ASP A 64 19.16 -22.73 -3.10
C ASP A 64 17.94 -23.07 -2.21
N PHE A 65 16.84 -22.31 -2.26
CA PHE A 65 15.66 -22.45 -1.41
C PHE A 65 14.38 -22.59 -2.24
N GLY A 66 13.42 -23.36 -1.74
CA GLY A 66 12.03 -23.28 -2.20
C GLY A 66 11.37 -21.99 -1.69
N VAL A 67 10.24 -21.59 -2.26
CA VAL A 67 9.45 -20.43 -1.78
C VAL A 67 8.07 -20.93 -1.39
N LEU A 68 7.62 -20.58 -0.18
CA LEU A 68 6.29 -20.89 0.32
C LEU A 68 5.35 -19.70 0.09
N GLY A 69 4.08 -20.01 -0.15
CA GLY A 69 3.04 -19.02 -0.45
C GLY A 69 2.53 -19.13 -1.89
N GLY A 70 1.31 -18.66 -2.12
CA GLY A 70 0.66 -18.67 -3.44
C GLY A 70 0.01 -20.00 -3.86
N ALA A 71 0.32 -21.10 -3.19
CA ALA A 71 -0.37 -22.39 -3.34
C ALA A 71 -0.44 -23.11 -1.99
N ALA A 72 -1.49 -23.89 -1.78
CA ALA A 72 -1.65 -24.68 -0.56
C ALA A 72 -0.51 -25.71 -0.41
N PHE A 73 -0.02 -25.90 0.81
CA PHE A 73 1.03 -26.86 1.13
C PHE A 73 0.82 -27.52 2.50
N ALA A 74 1.26 -28.75 2.63
CA ALA A 74 1.18 -29.57 3.85
C ALA A 74 2.58 -29.95 4.37
N PRO A 75 2.71 -30.37 5.63
CA PRO A 75 3.97 -30.88 6.17
C PRO A 75 4.63 -31.95 5.30
N SER A 76 3.84 -32.87 4.74
CA SER A 76 4.30 -33.94 3.85
C SER A 76 5.00 -33.43 2.59
N ASP A 77 4.57 -32.28 2.06
CA ASP A 77 5.14 -31.70 0.84
C ASP A 77 6.56 -31.19 1.12
N LEU A 78 6.74 -30.57 2.29
CA LEU A 78 8.04 -30.09 2.75
C LEU A 78 8.98 -31.27 3.07
N GLU A 79 8.48 -32.32 3.72
CA GLU A 79 9.29 -33.53 3.96
C GLU A 79 9.72 -34.21 2.66
N ALA A 80 8.81 -34.33 1.68
CA ALA A 80 9.13 -34.91 0.38
C ALA A 80 10.22 -34.08 -0.33
N ALA A 81 10.05 -32.76 -0.38
CA ALA A 81 11.04 -31.86 -0.96
C ALA A 81 12.40 -31.90 -0.23
N ALA A 82 12.40 -32.06 1.10
CA ALA A 82 13.63 -32.22 1.88
C ALA A 82 14.37 -33.52 1.52
N ARG A 83 13.65 -34.63 1.30
CA ARG A 83 14.24 -35.93 0.92
C ARG A 83 14.89 -35.90 -0.47
N GLU A 84 14.42 -35.05 -1.37
CA GLU A 84 15.07 -34.86 -2.68
C GLU A 84 16.46 -34.22 -2.57
N GLY A 85 16.76 -33.53 -1.46
CA GLY A 85 18.08 -32.95 -1.18
C GLY A 85 18.51 -31.81 -2.11
N ARG A 86 17.59 -31.31 -2.95
CA ARG A 86 17.87 -30.26 -3.96
C ARG A 86 17.85 -28.84 -3.39
N GLN A 87 17.25 -28.65 -2.22
CA GLN A 87 17.06 -27.35 -1.58
C GLN A 87 17.63 -27.37 -0.17
N ARG A 88 18.13 -26.21 0.29
CA ARG A 88 18.65 -26.01 1.65
C ARG A 88 17.57 -25.66 2.67
N GLY A 89 16.35 -25.41 2.21
CA GLY A 89 15.19 -25.04 3.01
C GLY A 89 14.17 -24.27 2.19
N TRP A 90 13.29 -23.53 2.87
CA TRP A 90 12.24 -22.74 2.24
C TRP A 90 12.23 -21.29 2.71
N ILE A 91 11.93 -20.39 1.79
CA ILE A 91 11.70 -18.98 2.02
C ILE A 91 10.24 -18.79 2.37
N CYS A 92 10.02 -18.07 3.46
CA CYS A 92 8.72 -17.68 3.97
C CYS A 92 8.75 -16.15 4.14
N ASP A 93 8.50 -15.43 3.03
CA ASP A 93 8.58 -13.97 2.93
C ASP A 93 7.22 -13.28 2.79
N ASP A 94 6.13 -14.07 2.76
CA ASP A 94 4.75 -13.58 2.70
C ASP A 94 4.10 -13.51 4.10
N PHE A 95 3.26 -12.49 4.31
CA PHE A 95 2.49 -12.27 5.53
C PHE A 95 1.35 -13.28 5.68
N ASP A 96 0.84 -13.78 4.55
CA ASP A 96 -0.33 -14.68 4.48
C ASP A 96 0.09 -16.14 4.22
N VAL A 97 1.40 -16.45 4.30
CA VAL A 97 1.96 -17.78 4.03
C VAL A 97 1.26 -18.91 4.81
N LEU A 98 0.84 -18.64 6.05
CA LEU A 98 0.16 -19.64 6.88
C LEU A 98 -1.28 -19.91 6.43
N ASP A 99 -1.91 -19.00 5.69
CA ASP A 99 -3.25 -19.21 5.12
C ASP A 99 -3.23 -20.29 4.03
N PHE A 100 -2.05 -20.60 3.50
CA PHE A 100 -1.82 -21.70 2.55
C PHE A 100 -1.43 -23.00 3.23
N PHE A 101 -1.10 -22.99 4.52
CA PHE A 101 -0.70 -24.20 5.24
C PHE A 101 -1.91 -25.11 5.51
N ARG A 102 -1.77 -26.40 5.19
CA ARG A 102 -2.78 -27.45 5.35
C ARG A 102 -2.19 -28.57 6.22
N GLY A 103 -1.97 -28.25 7.50
CA GLY A 103 -1.57 -29.23 8.50
C GLY A 103 -2.76 -29.71 9.34
N GLN A 104 -2.72 -30.97 9.79
CA GLN A 104 -3.60 -31.44 10.87
C GLN A 104 -3.02 -31.03 12.23
N GLY A 105 -3.91 -30.74 13.20
CA GLY A 105 -3.55 -30.38 14.57
C GLY A 105 -3.49 -28.86 14.82
N VAL A 106 -2.70 -28.46 15.82
CA VAL A 106 -2.56 -27.06 16.25
C VAL A 106 -1.88 -26.24 15.16
N GLN A 107 -2.48 -25.08 14.84
CA GLN A 107 -1.93 -24.11 13.90
C GLN A 107 -0.62 -23.52 14.42
N PRO A 108 0.33 -23.12 13.54
CA PRO A 108 1.56 -22.48 13.98
C PRO A 108 1.28 -21.23 14.83
N ASP A 109 1.81 -21.20 16.05
CA ASP A 109 1.61 -20.09 16.99
C ASP A 109 2.56 -18.93 16.68
N ARG A 110 2.02 -17.92 15.96
CA ARG A 110 2.75 -16.71 15.61
C ARG A 110 3.07 -15.84 16.83
N SER A 111 2.23 -15.87 17.86
CA SER A 111 2.42 -15.03 19.04
C SER A 111 3.57 -15.54 19.89
N GLU A 112 3.59 -16.86 20.14
CA GLU A 112 4.71 -17.52 20.79
C GLU A 112 6.02 -17.32 20.01
N ALA A 113 5.99 -17.49 18.69
CA ALA A 113 7.15 -17.27 17.84
C ALA A 113 7.70 -15.83 17.94
N LEU A 114 6.83 -14.83 17.93
CA LEU A 114 7.20 -13.42 18.04
C LEU A 114 7.76 -13.08 19.44
N ARG A 115 7.18 -13.63 20.51
CA ARG A 115 7.71 -13.50 21.88
C ARG A 115 9.07 -14.17 22.04
N ALA A 116 9.34 -15.24 21.31
CA ALA A 116 10.60 -15.97 21.33
C ALA A 116 11.74 -15.28 20.54
N PHE A 117 11.48 -14.14 19.89
CA PHE A 117 12.55 -13.36 19.29
C PHE A 117 13.46 -12.78 20.38
N GLY A 118 14.77 -12.99 20.23
CA GLY A 118 15.75 -12.35 21.09
C GLY A 118 15.90 -10.89 20.70
N PHE A 119 15.04 -10.03 21.22
CA PHE A 119 15.08 -8.58 20.98
C PHE A 119 16.28 -7.92 21.68
N ALA A 120 16.81 -6.86 21.07
CA ALA A 120 17.89 -6.06 21.64
C ALA A 120 17.43 -5.35 22.94
N PRO A 121 18.36 -4.94 23.84
CA PRO A 121 18.01 -4.27 25.10
C PRO A 121 17.11 -3.04 24.93
N GLY A 122 17.32 -2.24 23.89
CA GLY A 122 16.49 -1.06 23.60
C GLY A 122 15.04 -1.43 23.28
N VAL A 123 14.83 -2.43 22.43
CA VAL A 123 13.49 -2.94 22.10
C VAL A 123 12.82 -3.55 23.33
N ARG A 124 13.53 -4.36 24.12
CA ARG A 124 12.98 -4.90 25.38
C ARG A 124 12.54 -3.79 26.33
N ARG A 125 13.34 -2.73 26.48
CA ARG A 125 12.96 -1.53 27.24
C ARG A 125 11.65 -0.92 26.77
N ALA A 126 11.44 -0.79 25.46
CA ALA A 126 10.22 -0.25 24.89
C ALA A 126 9.01 -1.15 25.18
N LEU A 127 9.16 -2.47 25.00
CA LEU A 127 8.12 -3.45 25.30
C LEU A 127 7.75 -3.45 26.80
N ASP A 128 8.76 -3.44 27.68
CA ASP A 128 8.58 -3.43 29.13
C ASP A 128 7.93 -2.12 29.62
N ALA A 129 8.31 -0.98 29.03
CA ALA A 129 7.69 0.31 29.33
C ALA A 129 6.20 0.28 28.99
N ALA A 130 5.86 -0.19 27.78
CA ALA A 130 4.47 -0.34 27.36
C ALA A 130 3.70 -1.30 28.28
N GLY A 131 4.33 -2.39 28.76
CA GLY A 131 3.73 -3.34 29.70
C GLY A 131 3.40 -2.75 31.07
N LYS A 132 4.13 -1.71 31.51
CA LYS A 132 3.94 -1.05 32.81
C LYS A 132 2.89 0.06 32.80
N CYS A 133 2.49 0.57 31.63
CA CYS A 133 1.48 1.62 31.51
C CYS A 133 0.13 1.16 32.09
N ARG A 134 -0.56 1.99 32.87
CA ARG A 134 -1.88 1.66 33.40
C ARG A 134 -2.97 2.23 32.49
N PHE A 135 -3.86 1.37 32.01
CA PHE A 135 -5.04 1.81 31.27
C PHE A 135 -6.14 2.24 32.24
N PRO A 136 -6.89 3.32 31.95
CA PRO A 136 -7.96 3.79 32.81
C PRO A 136 -9.18 2.84 32.85
N GLY A 137 -9.24 1.90 31.89
CA GLY A 137 -10.29 0.90 31.79
C GLY A 137 -10.09 0.04 30.54
N PRO A 138 -11.11 -0.71 30.12
CA PRO A 138 -11.17 -1.38 28.82
C PRO A 138 -10.85 -0.44 27.66
N MET A 139 -9.86 -0.81 26.83
CA MET A 139 -9.44 0.01 25.69
C MET A 139 -9.62 -0.71 24.36
N ALA A 140 -9.89 0.06 23.31
CA ALA A 140 -9.73 -0.33 21.91
C ALA A 140 -8.71 0.59 21.25
N ALA A 141 -7.80 0.03 20.45
CA ALA A 141 -6.88 0.85 19.66
C ALA A 141 -7.54 1.24 18.34
N LEU A 142 -7.35 2.49 17.92
CA LEU A 142 -7.66 2.99 16.58
C LEU A 142 -6.36 3.39 15.89
N HIS A 143 -5.96 2.60 14.89
CA HIS A 143 -4.74 2.82 14.13
C HIS A 143 -5.00 3.63 12.86
N LEU A 144 -4.60 4.90 12.86
CA LEU A 144 -4.69 5.82 11.73
C LEU A 144 -3.38 5.82 10.95
N ARG A 145 -3.26 4.87 10.03
CA ARG A 145 -2.13 4.81 9.09
C ARG A 145 -2.28 5.94 8.06
N SER A 146 -1.32 6.86 7.99
CA SER A 146 -1.31 7.90 6.96
C SER A 146 -0.02 7.84 6.14
N GLY A 147 1.09 8.30 6.73
CA GLY A 147 2.45 8.16 6.19
C GLY A 147 2.55 8.41 4.69
N ASP A 148 3.25 7.53 4.00
CA ASP A 148 3.46 7.59 2.56
C ASP A 148 2.21 7.34 1.71
N ILE A 149 1.17 6.72 2.29
CA ILE A 149 -0.08 6.40 1.62
C ILE A 149 -0.98 7.63 1.50
N VAL A 150 -0.94 8.55 2.46
CA VAL A 150 -1.71 9.82 2.41
C VAL A 150 -0.82 11.00 2.05
N HIS A 151 0.36 11.13 2.66
CA HIS A 151 1.24 12.28 2.48
C HIS A 151 2.33 12.05 1.42
N GLY A 152 2.60 10.80 1.07
CA GLY A 152 3.66 10.43 0.12
C GLY A 152 3.18 10.15 -1.31
N HIS A 153 4.05 9.55 -2.11
CA HIS A 153 3.76 9.20 -3.51
C HIS A 153 2.69 8.10 -3.62
N HIS A 154 2.50 7.25 -2.60
CA HIS A 154 1.57 6.13 -2.69
C HIS A 154 0.11 6.55 -2.73
N ARG A 155 -0.22 7.78 -2.32
CA ARG A 155 -1.58 8.36 -2.42
C ARG A 155 -2.15 8.34 -3.84
N ARG A 156 -1.27 8.43 -4.85
CA ARG A 156 -1.65 8.45 -6.27
C ARG A 156 -2.01 7.09 -6.86
N ARG A 157 -1.82 6.00 -6.10
CA ARG A 157 -2.02 4.64 -6.62
C ARG A 157 -3.42 4.09 -6.36
N LEU A 158 -4.22 4.74 -5.49
CA LEU A 158 -5.58 4.39 -5.00
C LEU A 158 -5.76 2.98 -4.40
N VAL A 159 -5.03 1.96 -4.85
CA VAL A 159 -5.07 0.56 -4.37
C VAL A 159 -4.66 0.40 -2.91
N PHE A 160 -4.02 1.40 -2.31
CA PHE A 160 -3.67 1.41 -0.90
C PHE A 160 -4.73 2.05 0.00
N ALA A 161 -5.88 2.47 -0.55
CA ALA A 161 -6.91 3.15 0.22
C ALA A 161 -7.51 2.27 1.33
N ASP A 162 -7.51 0.95 1.16
CA ASP A 162 -7.96 -0.03 2.15
C ASP A 162 -7.01 -0.20 3.34
N LYS A 163 -5.76 0.28 3.22
CA LYS A 163 -4.77 0.25 4.31
C LYS A 163 -4.96 1.36 5.33
N VAL A 164 -5.84 2.32 5.04
CA VAL A 164 -6.02 3.55 5.80
C VAL A 164 -7.47 3.64 6.25
N ILE A 165 -7.68 3.90 7.53
CA ILE A 165 -8.95 4.46 8.01
C ILE A 165 -8.85 5.97 7.80
N PRO A 166 -9.73 6.60 7.01
CA PRO A 166 -9.72 8.05 6.86
C PRO A 166 -9.79 8.74 8.22
N SER A 167 -8.90 9.68 8.47
CA SER A 167 -8.88 10.48 9.71
C SER A 167 -10.20 11.22 9.95
N THR A 168 -10.86 11.62 8.86
CA THR A 168 -12.21 12.21 8.82
C THR A 168 -13.34 11.28 9.31
N LEU A 169 -13.07 9.99 9.49
CA LEU A 169 -13.99 9.04 10.12
C LEU A 169 -13.71 8.86 11.61
N ALA A 170 -12.53 9.26 12.10
CA ALA A 170 -12.02 8.87 13.41
C ALA A 170 -12.94 9.28 14.57
N LYS A 171 -13.50 10.50 14.54
CA LYS A 171 -14.43 10.99 15.58
C LYS A 171 -15.64 10.06 15.76
N ALA A 172 -16.23 9.61 14.66
CA ALA A 172 -17.35 8.68 14.70
C ALA A 172 -16.94 7.30 15.22
N VAL A 173 -15.73 6.83 14.88
CA VAL A 173 -15.19 5.59 15.44
C VAL A 173 -15.02 5.69 16.95
N VAL A 174 -14.43 6.79 17.45
CA VAL A 174 -14.27 7.00 18.90
C VAL A 174 -15.64 7.01 19.59
N SER A 175 -16.63 7.71 19.02
CA SER A 175 -17.98 7.76 19.58
C SER A 175 -18.64 6.38 19.63
N GLU A 176 -18.52 5.58 18.58
CA GLU A 176 -19.07 4.21 18.51
C GLU A 176 -18.35 3.23 19.45
N LEU A 177 -17.06 3.41 19.70
CA LEU A 177 -16.33 2.62 20.70
C LEU A 177 -16.70 3.04 22.12
N SER A 178 -16.86 4.34 22.36
CA SER A 178 -17.29 4.89 23.64
C SER A 178 -18.69 4.41 24.03
N SER A 179 -19.64 4.34 23.07
CA SER A 179 -20.98 3.79 23.31
C SER A 179 -20.97 2.31 23.73
N LYS A 180 -19.88 1.59 23.41
CA LYS A 180 -19.61 0.19 23.82
C LYS A 180 -18.79 0.09 25.12
N GLY A 181 -18.57 1.21 25.82
CA GLY A 181 -17.82 1.25 27.07
C GLY A 181 -16.31 1.11 26.90
N LEU A 182 -15.77 1.38 25.71
CA LEU A 182 -14.34 1.28 25.42
C LEU A 182 -13.72 2.67 25.31
N THR A 183 -12.62 2.90 26.03
CA THR A 183 -11.76 4.06 25.82
C THR A 183 -10.92 3.84 24.55
N THR A 184 -10.79 4.86 23.70
CA THR A 184 -10.00 4.72 22.48
C THR A 184 -8.55 5.15 22.70
N LEU A 185 -7.59 4.29 22.32
CA LEU A 185 -6.18 4.63 22.14
C LEU A 185 -5.93 4.97 20.67
N LEU A 186 -5.56 6.22 20.38
CA LEU A 186 -5.18 6.69 19.05
C LEU A 186 -3.70 6.38 18.78
N VAL A 187 -3.43 5.71 17.65
CA VAL A 187 -2.07 5.41 17.19
C VAL A 187 -1.94 5.80 15.72
N GLY A 188 -0.99 6.67 15.38
CA GLY A 188 -0.83 7.16 14.01
C GLY A 188 0.42 8.02 13.83
N GLN A 189 0.71 8.36 12.57
CA GLN A 189 1.92 9.12 12.20
C GLN A 189 1.69 10.63 12.15
N ASP A 190 0.47 11.08 11.81
CA ASP A 190 0.13 12.49 11.74
C ASP A 190 -0.30 13.03 13.11
N ARG A 191 0.64 13.63 13.84
CA ARG A 191 0.41 14.15 15.19
C ARG A 191 -0.65 15.24 15.24
N ALA A 192 -0.73 16.13 14.24
CA ALA A 192 -1.73 17.19 14.24
C ALA A 192 -3.16 16.63 14.17
N THR A 193 -3.37 15.61 13.33
CA THR A 193 -4.64 14.89 13.25
C THR A 193 -4.96 14.16 14.57
N LEU A 194 -3.99 13.49 15.19
CA LEU A 194 -4.22 12.81 16.47
C LEU A 194 -4.58 13.80 17.59
N ASP A 195 -3.92 14.97 17.62
CA ASP A 195 -4.17 16.03 18.59
C ASP A 195 -5.58 16.60 18.42
N TYR A 196 -5.98 16.86 17.18
CA TYR A 196 -7.33 17.30 16.86
C TYR A 196 -8.38 16.28 17.30
N VAL A 197 -8.24 15.01 16.90
CA VAL A 197 -9.21 13.96 17.25
C VAL A 197 -9.26 13.76 18.77
N SER A 198 -8.12 13.74 19.45
CA SER A 198 -8.03 13.65 20.90
C SER A 198 -8.77 14.80 21.58
N ALA A 199 -8.50 16.06 21.18
CA ALA A 199 -9.14 17.24 21.75
C ALA A 199 -10.67 17.24 21.53
N GLN A 200 -11.14 16.74 20.39
CA GLN A 200 -12.57 16.70 20.07
C GLN A 200 -13.34 15.55 20.72
N THR A 201 -12.66 14.50 21.20
CA THR A 201 -13.34 13.26 21.62
C THR A 201 -12.92 12.75 22.99
N GLY A 202 -11.84 13.25 23.56
CA GLY A 202 -11.23 12.71 24.78
C GLY A 202 -10.51 11.38 24.58
N ALA A 203 -10.30 10.93 23.34
CA ALA A 203 -9.47 9.75 23.07
C ALA A 203 -8.02 9.97 23.51
N LEU A 204 -7.40 8.91 24.02
CA LEU A 204 -6.04 8.96 24.55
C LEU A 204 -5.03 8.70 23.42
N ARG A 205 -3.88 9.37 23.46
CA ARG A 205 -2.77 9.18 22.53
C ARG A 205 -1.71 8.29 23.16
N THR A 206 -0.81 7.75 22.34
CA THR A 206 0.35 6.99 22.83
C THR A 206 1.28 7.85 23.70
N ASP A 207 1.29 9.17 23.50
CA ASP A 207 2.04 10.13 24.32
C ASP A 207 1.54 10.18 25.78
N ASP A 208 0.25 9.96 26.01
CA ASP A 208 -0.35 9.93 27.36
C ASP A 208 0.12 8.71 28.18
N PHE A 209 0.81 7.77 27.51
CA PHE A 209 1.39 6.57 28.11
C PHE A 209 2.92 6.57 28.10
N GLY A 210 3.58 7.64 27.65
CA GLY A 210 5.03 7.77 27.65
C GLY A 210 5.72 7.52 26.30
N ALA A 211 5.00 7.55 25.17
CA ALA A 211 5.64 7.40 23.85
C ALA A 211 6.72 8.48 23.57
N ALA A 212 6.62 9.65 24.22
CA ALA A 212 7.60 10.73 24.13
C ALA A 212 9.02 10.32 24.58
N ASP A 213 9.15 9.31 25.45
CA ASP A 213 10.44 8.79 25.94
C ASP A 213 11.27 8.12 24.83
N PHE A 214 10.64 7.78 23.70
CA PHE A 214 11.26 7.14 22.54
C PHE A 214 11.35 8.08 21.33
N LYS A 215 11.14 9.38 21.52
CA LYS A 215 11.19 10.37 20.45
C LYS A 215 12.59 10.41 19.80
N GLY A 216 12.63 10.32 18.47
CA GLY A 216 13.88 10.24 17.70
C GLY A 216 14.43 8.82 17.54
N GLU A 217 13.84 7.84 18.22
CA GLU A 217 14.15 6.41 18.06
C GLU A 217 12.98 5.69 17.39
N GLU A 218 12.79 5.89 16.09
CA GLU A 218 11.61 5.45 15.33
C GLU A 218 11.27 3.96 15.53
N ALA A 219 12.29 3.08 15.54
CA ALA A 219 12.07 1.66 15.78
C ALA A 219 11.55 1.38 17.20
N LEU A 220 12.12 2.02 18.23
CA LEU A 220 11.69 1.82 19.61
C LEU A 220 10.29 2.38 19.85
N SER A 221 10.00 3.57 19.31
CA SER A 221 8.66 4.17 19.33
C SER A 221 7.64 3.23 18.70
N ALA A 222 7.95 2.65 17.54
CA ALA A 222 7.08 1.68 16.89
C ALA A 222 6.86 0.41 17.72
N PHE A 223 7.89 -0.15 18.38
CA PHE A 223 7.71 -1.31 19.27
C PHE A 223 6.88 -0.98 20.51
N PHE A 224 7.09 0.20 21.11
CA PHE A 224 6.29 0.69 22.24
C PHE A 224 4.81 0.82 21.86
N GLU A 225 4.51 1.47 20.74
CA GLU A 225 3.15 1.67 20.27
C GLU A 225 2.46 0.35 19.88
N MET A 226 3.15 -0.57 19.18
CA MET A 226 2.61 -1.92 18.92
C MET A 226 2.31 -2.67 20.23
N ALA A 227 3.17 -2.55 21.24
CA ALA A 227 2.96 -3.19 22.53
C ALA A 227 1.79 -2.57 23.32
N LEU A 228 1.54 -1.26 23.22
CA LEU A 228 0.34 -0.65 23.78
C LEU A 228 -0.93 -1.15 23.08
N MET A 229 -0.92 -1.20 21.74
CA MET A 229 -2.03 -1.73 20.96
C MET A 229 -2.32 -3.19 21.30
N ALA A 230 -1.29 -4.01 21.47
CA ALA A 230 -1.39 -5.42 21.87
C ALA A 230 -2.08 -5.65 23.22
N ARG A 231 -2.12 -4.63 24.09
CA ARG A 231 -2.79 -4.68 25.39
C ARG A 231 -4.25 -4.23 25.34
N CYS A 232 -4.71 -3.68 24.23
CA CYS A 232 -6.11 -3.29 24.04
C CYS A 232 -6.96 -4.55 23.77
N GLN A 233 -8.27 -4.50 24.05
CA GLN A 233 -9.16 -5.64 23.81
C GLN A 233 -9.36 -5.97 22.33
N ARG A 234 -9.18 -4.96 21.47
CA ARG A 234 -9.30 -5.03 20.01
C ARG A 234 -8.56 -3.87 19.37
N ILE A 235 -8.19 -4.05 18.12
CA ILE A 235 -7.55 -3.04 17.28
C ILE A 235 -8.44 -2.79 16.08
N HIS A 236 -8.82 -1.55 15.83
CA HIS A 236 -9.44 -1.11 14.58
C HIS A 236 -8.38 -0.48 13.68
N ALA A 237 -8.20 -1.04 12.50
CA ALA A 237 -7.22 -0.59 11.52
C ALA A 237 -7.73 -0.88 10.10
N GLY A 238 -7.17 -0.21 9.09
CA GLY A 238 -7.22 -0.74 7.73
C GLY A 238 -6.30 -1.97 7.60
N ASN A 239 -6.03 -2.40 6.37
CA ASN A 239 -5.09 -3.48 6.04
C ASN A 239 -3.60 -3.12 6.32
N SER A 240 -3.28 -2.68 7.54
CA SER A 240 -1.97 -2.27 8.02
C SER A 240 -1.26 -3.43 8.70
N ILE A 241 -0.18 -3.92 8.10
CA ILE A 241 0.64 -5.00 8.67
C ILE A 241 1.20 -4.61 10.05
N TYR A 242 1.40 -3.32 10.31
CA TYR A 242 1.78 -2.82 11.63
C TYR A 242 0.74 -3.21 12.71
N ALA A 243 -0.55 -3.00 12.42
CA ALA A 243 -1.63 -3.39 13.32
C ALA A 243 -1.78 -4.91 13.44
N VAL A 244 -1.53 -5.65 12.36
CA VAL A 244 -1.51 -7.13 12.38
C VAL A 244 -0.42 -7.65 13.31
N VAL A 245 0.78 -7.06 13.30
CA VAL A 245 1.85 -7.44 14.23
C VAL A 245 1.41 -7.20 15.68
N ALA A 246 0.85 -6.03 15.99
CA ALA A 246 0.34 -5.75 17.34
C ALA A 246 -0.77 -6.74 17.78
N SER A 247 -1.66 -7.09 16.85
CA SER A 247 -2.70 -8.11 17.06
C SER A 247 -2.11 -9.48 17.38
N VAL A 248 -1.09 -9.92 16.63
CA VAL A 248 -0.35 -11.16 16.92
C VAL A 248 0.37 -11.08 18.27
N MET A 249 1.02 -9.95 18.59
CA MET A 249 1.72 -9.76 19.87
C MET A 249 0.79 -9.92 21.07
N GLY A 250 -0.43 -9.38 20.98
CA GLY A 250 -1.42 -9.38 22.06
C GLY A 250 -2.39 -10.55 22.05
N GLU A 251 -2.42 -11.33 20.96
CA GLU A 251 -3.48 -12.31 20.69
C GLU A 251 -4.87 -11.66 20.71
N VAL A 252 -4.96 -10.43 20.18
CA VAL A 252 -6.19 -9.62 20.15
C VAL A 252 -6.67 -9.39 18.73
N PRO A 253 -7.97 -9.30 18.47
CA PRO A 253 -8.48 -9.16 17.11
C PRO A 253 -8.08 -7.81 16.47
N CYS A 254 -7.60 -7.86 15.23
CA CYS A 254 -7.48 -6.72 14.34
C CYS A 254 -8.71 -6.68 13.41
N LEU A 255 -9.57 -5.68 13.60
CA LEU A 255 -10.87 -5.57 12.97
C LEU A 255 -10.87 -4.45 11.92
N ASP A 256 -11.43 -4.76 10.76
CA ASP A 256 -11.69 -3.77 9.72
C ASP A 256 -12.80 -2.79 10.19
N ILE A 257 -12.78 -1.58 9.64
CA ILE A 257 -13.78 -0.55 9.99
C ILE A 257 -15.21 -0.93 9.60
N SER A 258 -15.37 -1.86 8.65
CA SER A 258 -16.67 -2.44 8.28
C SER A 258 -17.39 -3.14 9.44
N THR A 259 -16.67 -3.50 10.51
CA THR A 259 -17.27 -4.01 11.75
C THR A 259 -18.05 -2.97 12.54
N LEU A 260 -17.84 -1.68 12.25
CA LEU A 260 -18.53 -0.55 12.87
C LEU A 260 -19.48 0.14 11.89
N PHE A 261 -19.04 0.36 10.65
CA PHE A 261 -19.81 1.10 9.65
C PHE A 261 -19.75 0.42 8.29
N SER A 262 -20.90 0.24 7.64
CA SER A 262 -20.90 -0.14 6.22
C SER A 262 -20.17 0.92 5.38
N LYS A 263 -19.57 0.52 4.25
CA LYS A 263 -18.85 1.47 3.36
C LYS A 263 -19.69 2.71 2.99
N PRO A 264 -20.98 2.58 2.60
CA PRO A 264 -21.81 3.76 2.35
C PRO A 264 -22.01 4.64 3.58
N ARG A 265 -22.26 4.04 4.75
CA ARG A 265 -22.44 4.79 6.00
C ARG A 265 -21.17 5.53 6.41
N ALA A 266 -20.02 4.89 6.29
CA ALA A 266 -18.73 5.51 6.54
C ALA A 266 -18.49 6.71 5.59
N ALA A 267 -18.79 6.55 4.30
CA ALA A 267 -18.66 7.63 3.33
C ALA A 267 -19.61 8.81 3.66
N GLU A 268 -20.85 8.56 4.06
CA GLU A 268 -21.77 9.60 4.54
C GLU A 268 -21.20 10.39 5.72
N ILE A 269 -20.69 9.70 6.74
CA ILE A 269 -20.08 10.32 7.91
C ILE A 269 -18.88 11.18 7.51
N ILE A 270 -17.99 10.66 6.66
CA ILE A 270 -16.83 11.40 6.15
C ILE A 270 -17.26 12.67 5.41
N MET A 271 -18.28 12.57 4.55
CA MET A 271 -18.78 13.73 3.80
C MET A 271 -19.41 14.78 4.72
N GLN A 272 -20.14 14.37 5.76
CA GLN A 272 -20.72 15.27 6.75
C GLN A 272 -19.61 15.97 7.57
N GLU A 273 -18.61 15.22 8.01
CA GLU A 273 -17.46 15.77 8.72
C GLU A 273 -16.71 16.79 7.85
N LEU A 274 -16.42 16.45 6.60
CA LEU A 274 -15.74 17.36 5.68
C LEU A 274 -16.57 18.61 5.36
N GLN A 275 -17.89 18.48 5.23
CA GLN A 275 -18.74 19.64 5.00
C GLN A 275 -18.64 20.68 6.13
N ALA A 276 -18.50 20.23 7.38
CA ALA A 276 -18.43 21.10 8.55
C ALA A 276 -16.99 21.51 8.93
N HIS A 277 -16.02 20.63 8.70
CA HIS A 277 -14.70 20.69 9.35
C HIS A 277 -13.52 20.48 8.38
N GLN A 278 -13.70 20.59 7.06
CA GLN A 278 -12.60 20.37 6.09
C GLN A 278 -11.32 21.16 6.42
N ALA A 279 -11.44 22.39 6.92
CA ALA A 279 -10.30 23.25 7.24
C ALA A 279 -9.53 22.82 8.51
N ASP A 280 -10.12 21.96 9.33
CA ASP A 280 -9.49 21.44 10.56
C ASP A 280 -8.52 20.29 10.25
N TYR A 281 -8.57 19.72 9.04
CA TYR A 281 -7.70 18.63 8.59
C TYR A 281 -6.59 19.14 7.69
N HIS A 282 -5.47 18.42 7.68
CA HIS A 282 -4.46 18.61 6.63
C HIS A 282 -5.10 18.42 5.24
N PRO A 283 -4.78 19.24 4.22
CA PRO A 283 -5.42 19.15 2.90
C PRO A 283 -5.39 17.74 2.28
N LEU A 284 -4.27 17.02 2.45
CA LEU A 284 -4.15 15.64 1.93
C LEU A 284 -5.00 14.62 2.71
N GLU A 285 -5.22 14.82 4.01
CA GLU A 285 -6.12 13.98 4.81
C GLU A 285 -7.58 14.22 4.38
N ALA A 286 -7.96 15.47 4.15
CA ALA A 286 -9.27 15.82 3.64
C ALA A 286 -9.50 15.32 2.20
N ALA A 287 -8.51 15.48 1.32
CA ALA A 287 -8.52 14.92 -0.03
C ALA A 287 -8.71 13.39 0.00
N PHE A 288 -7.98 12.72 0.90
CA PHE A 288 -8.10 11.28 1.09
C PHE A 288 -9.50 10.87 1.56
N GLY A 289 -10.16 11.67 2.42
CA GLY A 289 -11.56 11.45 2.81
C GLY A 289 -12.53 11.45 1.62
N TYR A 290 -12.42 12.43 0.72
CA TYR A 290 -13.21 12.45 -0.52
C TYR A 290 -12.85 11.29 -1.46
N GLN A 291 -11.55 11.00 -1.64
CA GLN A 291 -11.07 9.88 -2.44
C GLN A 291 -11.63 8.54 -1.92
N TRP A 292 -11.56 8.30 -0.61
CA TRP A 292 -12.06 7.07 0.00
C TRP A 292 -13.58 6.95 -0.14
N SER A 293 -14.30 8.08 0.02
CA SER A 293 -15.75 8.14 -0.20
C SER A 293 -16.11 7.80 -1.64
N PHE A 294 -15.39 8.36 -2.62
CA PHE A 294 -15.54 8.02 -4.03
C PHE A 294 -15.31 6.52 -4.27
N LEU A 295 -14.18 5.96 -3.84
CA LEU A 295 -13.86 4.54 -4.04
C LEU A 295 -14.87 3.59 -3.37
N SER A 296 -15.46 4.02 -2.26
CA SER A 296 -16.49 3.24 -1.54
C SER A 296 -17.86 3.28 -2.19
N LEU A 297 -18.11 4.28 -3.03
CA LEU A 297 -19.41 4.60 -3.61
C LEU A 297 -19.44 4.54 -5.14
N GLU A 298 -18.31 4.43 -5.85
CA GLU A 298 -18.18 4.65 -7.31
C GLU A 298 -19.29 3.97 -8.14
N ASP A 299 -19.64 2.73 -7.80
CA ASP A 299 -20.65 1.94 -8.53
C ASP A 299 -22.11 2.12 -8.02
N LYS A 300 -22.32 2.98 -7.01
CA LYS A 300 -23.57 3.12 -6.25
C LYS A 300 -24.17 4.52 -6.27
N ILE A 301 -23.44 5.50 -6.78
CA ILE A 301 -23.87 6.90 -6.86
C ILE A 301 -23.98 7.33 -8.32
N ASP A 302 -24.73 8.41 -8.54
CA ASP A 302 -24.82 8.98 -9.88
C ASP A 302 -23.46 9.56 -10.32
N PRO A 303 -23.18 9.57 -11.63
CA PRO A 303 -21.91 10.08 -12.15
C PRO A 303 -21.59 11.53 -11.77
N ALA A 304 -22.60 12.40 -11.59
CA ALA A 304 -22.36 13.79 -11.22
C ALA A 304 -21.86 13.90 -9.77
N ARG A 305 -22.45 13.14 -8.85
CA ARG A 305 -21.96 13.03 -7.47
C ARG A 305 -20.57 12.41 -7.41
N ALA A 306 -20.29 11.39 -8.24
CA ALA A 306 -18.96 10.81 -8.33
C ALA A 306 -17.90 11.84 -8.78
N ARG A 307 -18.22 12.68 -9.77
CA ARG A 307 -17.37 13.80 -10.19
C ARG A 307 -17.17 14.84 -9.09
N GLU A 308 -18.23 15.24 -8.40
CA GLU A 308 -18.14 16.23 -7.32
C GLU A 308 -17.15 15.79 -6.22
N LEU A 309 -17.16 14.51 -5.83
CA LEU A 309 -16.21 13.98 -4.86
C LEU A 309 -14.76 14.06 -5.37
N LEU A 310 -14.53 13.68 -6.63
CA LEU A 310 -13.20 13.74 -7.25
C LEU A 310 -12.71 15.18 -7.43
N GLU A 311 -13.58 16.11 -7.82
CA GLU A 311 -13.25 17.53 -7.96
C GLU A 311 -12.86 18.14 -6.61
N LYS A 312 -13.61 17.84 -5.54
CA LYS A 312 -13.26 18.27 -4.18
C LYS A 312 -11.92 17.69 -3.72
N ALA A 313 -11.67 16.41 -4.01
CA ALA A 313 -10.39 15.78 -3.72
C ALA A 313 -9.24 16.45 -4.51
N GLN A 314 -9.46 16.77 -5.78
CA GLN A 314 -8.47 17.38 -6.67
C GLN A 314 -8.11 18.81 -6.25
N VAL A 315 -9.08 19.61 -5.78
CA VAL A 315 -8.80 20.96 -5.24
C VAL A 315 -7.83 20.89 -4.06
N LEU A 316 -7.94 19.86 -3.23
CA LEU A 316 -7.12 19.67 -2.02
C LEU A 316 -5.78 18.96 -2.28
N ASP A 317 -5.71 18.08 -3.30
CA ASP A 317 -4.48 17.41 -3.74
C ASP A 317 -4.36 17.46 -5.28
N PRO A 318 -3.99 18.63 -5.83
CA PRO A 318 -3.91 18.85 -7.29
C PRO A 318 -2.75 18.10 -7.96
N GLU A 319 -1.88 17.45 -7.19
CA GLU A 319 -0.78 16.66 -7.74
C GLU A 319 -1.14 15.19 -7.96
N ASN A 320 -2.34 14.77 -7.56
CA ASN A 320 -2.79 13.40 -7.72
C ASN A 320 -3.50 13.21 -9.07
N ASP A 321 -2.70 12.94 -10.10
CA ASP A 321 -3.18 12.72 -11.46
C ASP A 321 -4.20 11.55 -11.58
N ALA A 322 -4.35 10.70 -10.56
CA ALA A 322 -5.37 9.65 -10.55
C ALA A 322 -6.78 10.26 -10.58
N TYR A 323 -6.98 11.45 -10.01
CA TYR A 323 -8.27 12.15 -10.06
C TYR A 323 -8.62 12.58 -11.48
N ASP A 324 -7.67 13.17 -12.21
CA ASP A 324 -7.87 13.56 -13.62
C ASP A 324 -8.24 12.35 -14.49
N LEU A 325 -7.55 11.22 -14.28
CA LEU A 325 -7.84 9.99 -15.01
C LEU A 325 -9.23 9.44 -14.70
N LYS A 326 -9.66 9.49 -13.43
CA LYS A 326 -10.99 9.05 -13.00
C LYS A 326 -12.11 10.00 -13.46
N LEU A 327 -11.87 11.32 -13.46
CA LEU A 327 -12.79 12.31 -14.01
C LEU A 327 -12.95 12.15 -15.53
N ALA A 328 -11.84 11.94 -16.26
CA ALA A 328 -11.91 11.64 -17.69
C ALA A 328 -12.69 10.35 -17.96
N ALA A 329 -12.45 9.29 -17.18
CA ALA A 329 -13.20 8.03 -17.28
C ALA A 329 -14.70 8.24 -17.00
N ALA A 330 -15.06 9.06 -16.00
CA ALA A 330 -16.44 9.40 -15.71
C ALA A 330 -17.14 10.09 -16.89
N HIS A 331 -16.48 11.06 -17.54
CA HIS A 331 -17.01 11.68 -18.76
C HIS A 331 -17.15 10.70 -19.92
N PHE A 332 -16.20 9.77 -20.08
CA PHE A 332 -16.26 8.75 -21.13
C PHE A 332 -17.41 7.76 -20.92
N ARG A 333 -17.75 7.41 -19.68
CA ARG A 333 -18.91 6.57 -19.36
C ARG A 333 -20.23 7.20 -19.81
N GLU A 334 -20.35 8.52 -19.71
CA GLU A 334 -21.54 9.26 -20.13
C GLU A 334 -21.56 9.57 -21.64
N GLY A 335 -20.54 9.12 -22.40
CA GLY A 335 -20.39 9.47 -23.81
C GLY A 335 -19.93 10.90 -24.07
N ASN A 336 -19.63 11.69 -23.02
CA ASN A 336 -19.04 13.02 -23.14
C ASN A 336 -17.52 12.94 -23.40
N TYR A 337 -17.16 12.30 -24.51
CA TYR A 337 -15.78 12.14 -24.93
C TYR A 337 -15.01 13.47 -25.09
N PRO A 338 -15.60 14.58 -25.60
CA PRO A 338 -14.88 15.85 -25.67
C PRO A 338 -14.40 16.38 -24.32
N ALA A 339 -15.22 16.27 -23.26
CA ALA A 339 -14.82 16.74 -21.94
C ALA A 339 -13.67 15.91 -21.35
N GLY A 340 -13.81 14.57 -21.37
CA GLY A 340 -12.74 13.69 -20.88
C GLY A 340 -11.44 13.84 -21.68
N GLU A 341 -11.53 14.02 -23.00
CA GLU A 341 -10.37 14.27 -23.86
C GLU A 341 -9.66 15.58 -23.49
N ALA A 342 -10.41 16.65 -23.22
CA ALA A 342 -9.84 17.94 -22.82
C ALA A 342 -9.03 17.82 -21.52
N MET A 343 -9.51 17.03 -20.56
CA MET A 343 -8.78 16.74 -19.32
C MET A 343 -7.47 15.99 -19.60
N LEU A 344 -7.52 14.89 -20.37
CA LEU A 344 -6.32 14.13 -20.74
C LEU A 344 -5.32 14.98 -21.51
N LYS A 345 -5.79 15.85 -22.41
CA LYS A 345 -4.98 16.79 -23.17
C LYS A 345 -4.24 17.76 -22.26
N SER A 346 -4.97 18.41 -21.37
CA SER A 346 -4.41 19.37 -20.41
C SER A 346 -3.31 18.72 -19.56
N LEU A 347 -3.62 17.55 -19.00
CA LEU A 347 -2.70 16.80 -18.15
C LEU A 347 -1.45 16.33 -18.91
N MET A 348 -1.62 15.72 -20.08
CA MET A 348 -0.48 15.28 -20.90
C MET A 348 0.42 16.43 -21.33
N ILE A 349 -0.15 17.56 -21.76
CA ILE A 349 0.64 18.72 -22.16
C ILE A 349 1.43 19.25 -20.96
N SER A 350 0.77 19.45 -19.82
CA SER A 350 1.40 19.92 -18.57
C SER A 350 2.58 19.03 -18.16
N GLN A 351 2.36 17.72 -18.08
CA GLN A 351 3.41 16.76 -17.71
C GLN A 351 4.54 16.71 -18.74
N SER A 352 4.23 16.80 -20.03
CA SER A 352 5.23 16.75 -21.10
C SER A 352 6.17 17.96 -21.13
N ARG A 353 5.74 19.11 -20.61
CA ARG A 353 6.58 20.31 -20.43
C ARG A 353 7.61 20.12 -19.32
N ARG A 354 7.22 19.43 -18.24
CA ARG A 354 8.10 19.13 -17.09
C ARG A 354 9.04 17.94 -17.37
N ARG A 355 8.59 16.97 -18.17
CA ARG A 355 9.33 15.74 -18.47
C ARG A 355 9.17 15.35 -19.93
N SER A 356 10.30 15.29 -20.63
CA SER A 356 10.31 14.91 -22.05
C SER A 356 10.20 13.39 -22.30
N LYS A 357 10.33 12.55 -21.26
CA LYS A 357 10.37 11.09 -21.35
C LYS A 357 8.98 10.46 -21.19
N ILE A 358 8.64 9.53 -22.09
CA ILE A 358 7.50 8.60 -21.96
C ILE A 358 7.95 7.32 -21.21
N PRO A 359 7.12 6.73 -20.33
CA PRO A 359 5.78 7.18 -19.92
C PRO A 359 5.79 8.53 -19.20
N LEU A 360 4.69 9.27 -19.37
CA LEU A 360 4.36 10.40 -18.51
C LEU A 360 3.82 9.87 -17.16
N PRO A 361 3.92 10.61 -16.05
CA PRO A 361 3.40 10.17 -14.75
C PRO A 361 1.96 9.62 -14.77
N MET A 362 1.04 10.25 -15.52
CA MET A 362 -0.33 9.74 -15.64
C MET A 362 -0.41 8.35 -16.31
N MET A 363 0.49 8.06 -17.24
CA MET A 363 0.55 6.75 -17.92
C MET A 363 1.11 5.68 -16.99
N ASP A 364 2.05 6.05 -16.12
CA ASP A 364 2.54 5.17 -15.07
C ASP A 364 1.37 4.81 -14.14
N ILE A 365 0.58 5.78 -13.67
CA ILE A 365 -0.61 5.52 -12.82
C ILE A 365 -1.63 4.62 -13.53
N LEU A 366 -1.92 4.88 -14.82
CA LEU A 366 -2.88 4.11 -15.60
C LEU A 366 -2.52 2.62 -15.73
N THR A 367 -1.22 2.30 -15.69
CA THR A 367 -0.71 0.94 -15.94
C THR A 367 0.00 0.31 -14.74
N ASP A 368 0.09 1.01 -13.62
CA ASP A 368 0.79 0.54 -12.42
C ASP A 368 0.11 -0.70 -11.84
N ARG A 369 0.90 -1.73 -11.59
CA ARG A 369 0.45 -3.01 -11.02
C ARG A 369 1.02 -3.16 -9.63
N ILE A 370 0.16 -3.40 -8.64
CA ILE A 370 0.58 -3.66 -7.26
C ILE A 370 -0.17 -4.88 -6.75
N GLY A 371 0.58 -5.91 -6.30
CA GLY A 371 -0.02 -7.14 -5.78
C GLY A 371 -0.92 -7.87 -6.79
N GLY A 372 -0.71 -7.67 -8.10
CA GLY A 372 -1.56 -8.22 -9.17
C GLY A 372 -2.78 -7.35 -9.52
N PHE A 373 -3.09 -6.30 -8.75
CA PHE A 373 -4.22 -5.41 -8.99
C PHE A 373 -3.83 -4.22 -9.86
N LEU A 374 -4.79 -3.77 -10.68
CA LEU A 374 -4.71 -2.61 -11.55
C LEU A 374 -5.84 -1.66 -11.18
N THR A 375 -5.49 -0.54 -10.56
CA THR A 375 -6.43 0.46 -10.07
C THR A 375 -7.43 0.92 -11.15
N MET A 376 -6.92 1.14 -12.36
CA MET A 376 -7.68 1.69 -13.48
C MET A 376 -8.29 0.60 -14.38
N ALA A 377 -8.19 -0.68 -14.01
CA ALA A 377 -8.64 -1.77 -14.87
C ALA A 377 -10.11 -1.66 -15.27
N ARG A 378 -10.96 -1.20 -14.35
CA ARG A 378 -12.39 -1.00 -14.58
C ARG A 378 -12.68 0.16 -15.54
N ASP A 379 -11.72 1.05 -15.76
CA ASP A 379 -11.87 2.22 -16.61
C ASP A 379 -11.38 1.96 -18.04
N PHE A 380 -10.57 0.92 -18.30
CA PHE A 380 -9.93 0.75 -19.62
C PHE A 380 -10.90 0.71 -20.79
N GLU A 381 -12.04 0.03 -20.66
CA GLU A 381 -13.01 -0.05 -21.76
C GLU A 381 -13.55 1.31 -22.17
N VAL A 382 -13.72 2.26 -21.23
CA VAL A 382 -14.19 3.60 -21.59
C VAL A 382 -13.11 4.45 -22.24
N PHE A 383 -11.83 4.24 -21.89
CA PHE A 383 -10.71 4.81 -22.65
C PHE A 383 -10.65 4.23 -24.07
N PHE A 384 -10.85 2.92 -24.23
CA PHE A 384 -10.88 2.29 -25.56
C PHE A 384 -12.07 2.76 -26.40
N ALA A 385 -13.23 2.96 -25.78
CA ALA A 385 -14.40 3.51 -26.46
C ALA A 385 -14.14 4.93 -26.98
N ALA A 386 -13.60 5.83 -26.15
CA ALA A 386 -13.20 7.17 -26.57
C ALA A 386 -12.12 7.12 -27.67
N ALA A 387 -11.13 6.22 -27.56
CA ALA A 387 -10.12 6.04 -28.59
C ALA A 387 -10.72 5.57 -29.93
N ARG A 388 -11.67 4.62 -29.92
CA ARG A 388 -12.40 4.18 -31.13
C ARG A 388 -13.21 5.31 -31.75
N ALA A 389 -13.78 6.19 -30.92
CA ALA A 389 -14.54 7.37 -31.34
C ALA A 389 -13.66 8.51 -31.89
N GLY A 390 -12.34 8.36 -31.95
CA GLY A 390 -11.47 9.31 -32.66
C GLY A 390 -10.70 10.29 -31.78
N TYR A 391 -10.76 10.15 -30.45
CA TYR A 391 -10.15 11.10 -29.50
C TYR A 391 -8.65 10.79 -29.27
N PRO A 392 -7.71 11.65 -29.73
CA PRO A 392 -6.28 11.34 -29.76
C PRO A 392 -5.61 11.07 -28.40
N TYR A 393 -5.92 11.83 -27.35
CA TYR A 393 -5.31 11.65 -26.03
C TYR A 393 -5.85 10.39 -25.32
N ALA A 394 -7.12 10.04 -25.56
CA ALA A 394 -7.65 8.71 -25.20
C ALA A 394 -6.96 7.57 -25.98
N MET A 395 -6.68 7.74 -27.29
CA MET A 395 -5.88 6.77 -28.07
C MET A 395 -4.46 6.64 -27.51
N ALA A 396 -3.84 7.74 -27.11
CA ALA A 396 -2.51 7.77 -26.54
C ALA A 396 -2.43 6.95 -25.24
N CYS A 397 -3.42 7.08 -24.36
CA CYS A 397 -3.58 6.26 -23.16
C CYS A 397 -3.84 4.79 -23.52
N SER A 398 -4.77 4.54 -24.45
CA SER A 398 -5.18 3.20 -24.90
C SER A 398 -4.02 2.40 -25.49
N ALA A 399 -3.20 3.01 -26.34
CA ALA A 399 -2.01 2.36 -26.91
C ALA A 399 -1.03 1.93 -25.82
N TYR A 400 -0.90 2.72 -24.75
CA TYR A 400 -0.02 2.40 -23.64
C TYR A 400 -0.58 1.27 -22.76
N VAL A 401 -1.90 1.26 -22.50
CA VAL A 401 -2.59 0.17 -21.80
C VAL A 401 -2.47 -1.15 -22.58
N LEU A 402 -2.73 -1.13 -23.89
CA LEU A 402 -2.60 -2.32 -24.75
C LEU A 402 -1.19 -2.93 -24.67
N LEU A 403 -0.15 -2.08 -24.68
CA LEU A 403 1.23 -2.53 -24.59
C LEU A 403 1.63 -3.07 -23.20
N GLU A 404 1.43 -2.26 -22.16
CA GLU A 404 2.01 -2.53 -20.85
C GLU A 404 1.16 -3.50 -20.02
N VAL A 405 -0.17 -3.43 -20.20
CA VAL A 405 -1.12 -4.20 -19.40
C VAL A 405 -1.63 -5.42 -20.16
N LEU A 406 -2.15 -5.26 -21.37
CA LEU A 406 -2.77 -6.36 -22.11
C LEU A 406 -1.76 -7.16 -22.94
N GLU A 407 -0.53 -6.67 -23.05
CA GLU A 407 0.56 -7.27 -23.84
C GLU A 407 0.21 -7.47 -25.33
N ASP A 408 -0.79 -6.74 -25.82
CA ASP A 408 -1.20 -6.70 -27.22
C ASP A 408 -0.41 -5.64 -27.98
N ARG A 409 0.81 -5.99 -28.33
CA ARG A 409 1.72 -5.10 -29.07
C ARG A 409 1.18 -4.73 -30.45
N LYS A 410 0.47 -5.64 -31.13
CA LYS A 410 -0.01 -5.41 -32.49
C LYS A 410 -1.03 -4.26 -32.47
N SER A 411 -2.07 -4.40 -31.65
CA SER A 411 -3.09 -3.36 -31.50
C SER A 411 -2.50 -2.06 -30.96
N ALA A 412 -1.54 -2.12 -30.02
CA ALA A 412 -0.87 -0.93 -29.52
C ALA A 412 -0.16 -0.13 -30.63
N VAL A 413 0.58 -0.81 -31.52
CA VAL A 413 1.27 -0.17 -32.66
C VAL A 413 0.27 0.41 -33.65
N GLU A 414 -0.82 -0.30 -33.96
CA GLU A 414 -1.86 0.19 -34.87
C GLU A 414 -2.53 1.47 -34.33
N VAL A 415 -2.90 1.48 -33.05
CA VAL A 415 -3.48 2.68 -32.40
C VAL A 415 -2.47 3.82 -32.39
N ALA A 416 -1.21 3.57 -32.06
CA ALA A 416 -0.17 4.62 -32.03
C ALA A 416 0.18 5.16 -33.42
N ALA A 417 0.08 4.34 -34.47
CA ALA A 417 0.25 4.79 -35.85
C ALA A 417 -0.91 5.68 -36.30
N ARG A 418 -2.15 5.30 -35.97
CA ARG A 418 -3.35 6.15 -36.20
C ARG A 418 -3.26 7.48 -35.47
N LEU A 419 -2.82 7.47 -34.21
CA LEU A 419 -2.62 8.66 -33.40
C LEU A 419 -1.70 9.70 -34.10
N VAL A 420 -0.56 9.26 -34.63
CA VAL A 420 0.37 10.14 -35.35
C VAL A 420 -0.20 10.58 -36.71
N LYS A 421 -1.03 9.77 -37.35
CA LYS A 421 -1.71 10.17 -38.60
C LYS A 421 -2.72 11.30 -38.38
N ILE A 422 -3.42 11.30 -37.23
CA ILE A 422 -4.41 12.33 -36.89
C ILE A 422 -3.73 13.68 -36.58
N GLU A 423 -2.65 13.67 -35.80
CA GLU A 423 -1.87 14.89 -35.51
C GLU A 423 -0.36 14.67 -35.76
N PRO A 424 0.11 14.76 -37.02
CA PRO A 424 1.52 14.49 -37.35
C PRO A 424 2.53 15.42 -36.66
N GLY A 425 2.11 16.67 -36.41
CA GLY A 425 2.94 17.67 -35.73
C GLY A 425 3.10 17.44 -34.23
N ASN A 426 2.27 16.61 -33.60
CA ASN A 426 2.25 16.46 -32.15
C ASN A 426 3.45 15.65 -31.63
N ALA A 427 4.36 16.34 -30.94
CA ALA A 427 5.59 15.73 -30.42
C ALA A 427 5.34 14.71 -29.30
N ILE A 428 4.24 14.81 -28.55
CA ILE A 428 3.86 13.81 -27.53
C ILE A 428 3.53 12.50 -28.24
N PHE A 429 2.67 12.56 -29.26
CA PHE A 429 2.19 11.39 -30.00
C PHE A 429 3.31 10.65 -30.72
N ARG A 430 4.24 11.37 -31.36
CA ARG A 430 5.43 10.76 -31.96
C ARG A 430 6.31 10.04 -30.92
N ARG A 431 6.46 10.59 -29.71
CA ARG A 431 7.21 9.93 -28.63
C ARG A 431 6.49 8.68 -28.12
N ILE A 432 5.17 8.71 -28.01
CA ILE A 432 4.36 7.56 -27.61
C ILE A 432 4.48 6.44 -28.65
N ARG A 433 4.31 6.76 -29.93
CA ARG A 433 4.50 5.79 -31.03
C ARG A 433 5.87 5.13 -30.96
N ARG A 434 6.94 5.90 -30.84
CA ARG A 434 8.31 5.36 -30.67
C ARG A 434 8.42 4.43 -29.45
N ARG A 435 7.84 4.83 -28.31
CA ARG A 435 7.85 4.01 -27.10
C ARG A 435 7.09 2.69 -27.28
N VAL A 436 5.98 2.70 -28.01
CA VAL A 436 5.16 1.52 -28.31
C VAL A 436 5.87 0.59 -29.30
N GLU A 437 6.47 1.14 -30.35
CA GLU A 437 7.26 0.38 -31.34
C GLU A 437 8.46 -0.33 -30.69
N LEU A 438 9.12 0.31 -29.71
CA LEU A 438 10.21 -0.30 -28.92
C LEU A 438 9.76 -1.52 -28.09
N GLY A 439 8.47 -1.65 -27.80
CA GLY A 439 7.91 -2.73 -27.01
C GLY A 439 8.19 -2.64 -25.50
N LYS A 440 7.63 -3.58 -24.75
CA LYS A 440 7.73 -3.65 -23.28
C LYS A 440 9.18 -3.85 -22.84
N LYS A 441 9.60 -3.17 -21.76
CA LYS A 441 10.95 -3.33 -21.21
C LYS A 441 11.13 -4.76 -20.69
N PRO A 442 12.19 -5.48 -21.08
CA PRO A 442 12.45 -6.83 -20.58
C PRO A 442 12.63 -6.85 -19.05
N LYS A 443 11.91 -7.75 -18.37
CA LYS A 443 12.01 -7.94 -16.91
C LYS A 443 13.35 -8.56 -16.49
N SER A 444 13.90 -9.46 -17.31
CA SER A 444 15.17 -10.17 -17.07
C SER A 444 16.09 -10.15 -18.32
N GLY A 445 17.33 -10.63 -18.15
CA GLY A 445 18.34 -10.71 -19.22
C GLY A 445 19.12 -9.41 -19.46
N ARG A 446 20.42 -9.40 -19.12
CA ARG A 446 21.29 -8.21 -19.30
C ARG A 446 21.38 -7.77 -20.76
N LEU A 447 21.49 -8.72 -21.70
CA LEU A 447 21.52 -8.44 -23.14
C LEU A 447 20.18 -7.90 -23.66
N ALA A 448 19.05 -8.45 -23.22
CA ALA A 448 17.73 -7.95 -23.60
C ALA A 448 17.50 -6.52 -23.07
N LYS A 449 17.88 -6.25 -21.81
CA LYS A 449 17.86 -4.90 -21.22
C LYS A 449 18.80 -3.95 -21.95
N ALA A 450 20.00 -4.39 -22.33
CA ALA A 450 20.97 -3.58 -23.07
C ALA A 450 20.47 -3.26 -24.50
N ARG A 451 19.93 -4.25 -25.23
CA ARG A 451 19.32 -4.04 -26.55
C ARG A 451 18.14 -3.08 -26.49
N TRP A 452 17.27 -3.21 -25.50
CA TRP A 452 16.16 -2.27 -25.28
C TRP A 452 16.67 -0.85 -24.98
N ARG A 453 17.72 -0.71 -24.14
CA ARG A 453 18.36 0.59 -23.85
C ARG A 453 19.02 1.20 -25.10
N LEU A 454 19.68 0.41 -25.93
CA LEU A 454 20.29 0.85 -27.19
C LEU A 454 19.23 1.27 -28.22
N GLY A 455 18.11 0.53 -28.32
CA GLY A 455 16.96 0.94 -29.11
C GLY A 455 16.39 2.29 -28.67
N ARG A 456 16.32 2.51 -27.35
CA ARG A 456 15.92 3.80 -26.77
C ARG A 456 16.86 4.95 -27.14
N LEU A 457 18.17 4.71 -27.21
CA LEU A 457 19.17 5.73 -27.59
C LEU A 457 19.11 6.07 -29.09
N LYS A 458 18.92 5.07 -29.96
CA LYS A 458 18.73 5.31 -31.41
C LYS A 458 17.51 6.18 -31.71
N THR A 459 16.48 6.14 -30.86
CA THR A 459 15.28 6.99 -30.98
C THR A 459 15.40 8.41 -30.41
N PHE A 460 16.52 8.78 -29.78
CA PHE A 460 16.75 10.14 -29.26
C PHE A 460 17.45 11.08 -30.27
N TRP A 461 18.06 10.53 -31.33
CA TRP A 461 18.88 11.26 -32.30
C TRP A 461 18.22 11.45 -33.68
N ILE A 462 16.91 11.18 -33.77
CA ILE A 462 16.02 11.40 -34.93
C ILE A 462 14.71 11.98 -34.40
#